data_AF-A0A8S3JUM8-F1
#
_entry.id   AF-A0A8S3JUM8-F1
#
_cell.length_a   1.000
_cell.length_b   1.000
_cell.length_c   1.000
_cell.angle_alpha   90.00
_cell.angle_beta   90.00
_cell.angle_gamma   90.00
#
_symmetry.space_group_name_H-M   'P 1'
#
loop_
_entity.id
_entity.type
_entity.pdbx_description
1 polymer ?
#
loop_
_entity_poly.entity_id
_entity_poly.type
_entity_poly.pdbx_seq_one_letter_code
_entity_poly.pdbx_strand_id
1 'polypeptide(L)'
;MELRSALTIITVSVLTGFSILFFWNGQSCSRTQLLFNNDCRLSLIESDNFICESDAVWNERKTVYQTQDKENMKKRNSNIFFLSNWEPNFHCSHARRIGQMGDGGKWVCDLYRLKARPNCLIYSAGSSGDFSFEVHMKKVMPHCEIHTFDQNRYNCPNNICVFHQMTL
;
A
#
# COMPACT_ATOMS: atom_id res chain seq x y z
N MET A 1 37.46 7.30 -65.98
CA MET A 1 36.08 6.79 -65.75
C MET A 1 35.96 6.01 -64.45
N GLU A 2 37.05 5.59 -63.82
CA GLU A 2 37.02 4.74 -62.61
C GLU A 2 36.85 5.49 -61.27
N LEU A 3 37.35 6.73 -61.15
CA LEU A 3 37.29 7.49 -59.89
C LEU A 3 35.87 7.87 -59.45
N ARG A 4 34.96 8.11 -60.40
CA ARG A 4 33.56 8.47 -60.11
C ARG A 4 32.77 7.27 -59.60
N SER A 5 33.09 6.06 -60.06
CA SER A 5 32.41 4.82 -59.64
C SER A 5 32.75 4.48 -58.18
N ALA A 6 34.02 4.57 -57.79
CA ALA A 6 34.47 4.32 -56.43
C ALA A 6 33.85 5.30 -55.40
N LEU A 7 33.75 6.58 -55.76
CA LEU A 7 33.15 7.59 -54.87
C LEU A 7 31.66 7.35 -54.64
N THR A 8 30.96 6.84 -55.67
CA THR A 8 29.52 6.56 -55.59
C THR A 8 29.24 5.30 -54.75
N ILE A 9 30.12 4.30 -54.82
CA ILE A 9 29.99 3.08 -54.02
C ILE A 9 30.24 3.38 -52.54
N ILE A 10 31.27 4.16 -52.22
CA ILE A 10 31.59 4.54 -50.83
C ILE A 10 30.46 5.35 -50.20
N THR A 11 29.85 6.30 -50.94
CA THR A 11 28.74 7.10 -50.41
C THR A 11 27.49 6.25 -50.17
N VAL A 12 27.17 5.28 -51.04
CA VAL A 12 26.05 4.35 -50.85
C VAL A 12 26.29 3.42 -49.66
N SER A 13 27.51 2.91 -49.46
CA SER A 13 27.85 2.05 -48.32
C SER A 13 27.81 2.80 -46.98
N VAL A 14 28.25 4.07 -46.94
CA VAL A 14 28.19 4.89 -45.72
C VAL A 14 26.75 5.31 -45.40
N LEU A 15 25.93 5.66 -46.40
CA LEU A 15 24.52 6.02 -46.20
C LEU A 15 23.66 4.85 -45.74
N THR A 16 23.90 3.65 -46.28
CA THR A 16 23.21 2.43 -45.83
C THR A 16 23.66 2.01 -44.43
N GLY A 17 24.94 2.11 -44.10
CA GLY A 17 25.47 1.87 -42.75
C GLY A 17 24.91 2.81 -41.68
N PHE A 18 24.79 4.11 -41.98
CA PHE A 18 24.16 5.07 -41.07
C PHE A 18 22.67 4.78 -40.86
N SER A 19 21.96 4.39 -41.91
CA SER A 19 20.53 4.06 -41.83
C SER A 19 20.29 2.86 -40.91
N ILE A 20 21.11 1.80 -41.03
CA ILE A 20 20.99 0.58 -40.21
C ILE A 20 21.26 0.86 -38.71
N LEU A 21 22.20 1.77 -38.39
CA LEU A 21 22.48 2.18 -37.00
C LEU A 21 21.36 3.06 -36.39
N PHE A 22 20.62 3.81 -37.21
CA PHE A 22 19.43 4.55 -36.75
C PHE A 22 18.24 3.61 -36.48
N PHE A 23 18.10 2.51 -37.22
CA PHE A 23 17.00 1.55 -37.00
C PHE A 23 17.19 0.65 -35.76
N TRP A 24 18.44 0.40 -35.32
CA TRP A 24 18.70 -0.45 -34.14
C TRP A 24 18.72 0.30 -32.80
N ASN A 25 18.90 1.62 -32.80
CA ASN A 25 18.79 2.44 -31.58
C ASN A 25 17.38 3.00 -31.36
N GLY A 26 16.45 2.72 -32.28
CA GLY A 26 15.11 3.28 -32.32
C GLY A 26 14.01 2.37 -31.76
N GLN A 27 14.34 1.25 -31.11
CA GLN A 27 13.36 0.50 -30.32
C GLN A 27 13.11 1.25 -29.01
N SER A 28 12.58 2.46 -29.18
CA SER A 28 11.82 3.17 -28.17
C SER A 28 10.91 2.12 -27.57
N CYS A 29 11.04 1.86 -26.26
CA CYS A 29 9.98 1.22 -25.51
C CYS A 29 8.74 2.02 -25.87
N SER A 30 7.90 1.47 -26.76
CA SER A 30 6.65 2.10 -27.15
C SER A 30 5.94 2.27 -25.83
N ARG A 31 5.95 3.50 -25.33
CA ARG A 31 5.09 3.93 -24.26
C ARG A 31 3.72 3.81 -24.89
N THR A 32 3.15 2.60 -24.84
CA THR A 32 1.71 2.45 -24.81
C THR A 32 1.33 3.45 -23.74
N GLN A 33 0.74 4.56 -24.17
CA GLN A 33 -0.21 5.27 -23.34
C GLN A 33 -1.26 4.20 -23.09
N LEU A 34 -1.02 3.37 -22.08
CA LEU A 34 -2.08 2.82 -21.28
C LEU A 34 -2.84 4.07 -20.85
N LEU A 35 -3.84 4.41 -21.65
CA LEU A 35 -5.04 5.05 -21.15
C LEU A 35 -5.54 4.07 -20.11
N PHE A 36 -4.94 4.15 -18.92
CA PHE A 36 -5.56 3.74 -17.68
C PHE A 36 -6.76 4.68 -17.56
N ASN A 37 -7.84 4.34 -18.28
CA ASN A 37 -9.15 4.45 -17.69
C ASN A 37 -9.03 3.53 -16.47
N ASN A 38 -8.59 4.11 -15.35
CA ASN A 38 -8.64 3.47 -14.06
C ASN A 38 -10.12 3.35 -13.76
N ASP A 39 -10.76 2.35 -14.36
CA ASP A 39 -12.06 1.88 -13.94
C ASP A 39 -11.82 1.22 -12.59
N CYS A 40 -11.69 2.08 -11.58
CA CYS A 40 -11.56 1.76 -10.18
C CYS A 40 -12.85 2.15 -9.44
N ARG A 41 -13.95 2.30 -10.18
CA ARG A 41 -15.26 2.65 -9.63
C ARG A 41 -15.68 1.62 -8.58
N LEU A 42 -15.49 0.32 -8.85
CA LEU A 42 -15.82 -0.74 -7.91
C LEU A 42 -15.01 -0.62 -6.62
N SER A 43 -13.68 -0.54 -6.74
CA SER A 43 -12.78 -0.45 -5.59
C SER A 43 -13.01 0.81 -4.78
N LEU A 44 -13.24 1.97 -5.42
CA LEU A 44 -13.57 3.21 -4.74
C LEU A 44 -14.91 3.10 -3.98
N ILE A 45 -15.96 2.55 -4.57
CA ILE A 45 -17.25 2.40 -3.86
C ILE A 45 -17.11 1.45 -2.66
N GLU A 46 -16.52 0.28 -2.85
CA GLU A 46 -16.42 -0.74 -1.80
C GLU A 46 -15.42 -0.38 -0.69
N SER A 47 -14.44 0.50 -0.98
CA SER A 47 -13.43 0.93 0.00
C SER A 47 -13.69 2.31 0.60
N ASP A 48 -14.88 2.90 0.44
CA ASP A 48 -15.18 4.28 0.86
C ASP A 48 -14.16 5.31 0.32
N ASN A 49 -13.99 5.24 -1.00
CA ASN A 49 -13.05 5.98 -1.81
C ASN A 49 -11.57 5.76 -1.43
N PHE A 50 -11.22 4.77 -0.61
CA PHE A 50 -9.86 4.66 -0.08
C PHE A 50 -8.85 4.06 -1.08
N ILE A 51 -9.27 3.10 -1.89
CA ILE A 51 -8.41 2.34 -2.81
C ILE A 51 -8.91 2.51 -4.24
N CYS A 52 -8.00 2.85 -5.16
CA CYS A 52 -8.27 2.89 -6.59
C CYS A 52 -7.42 1.83 -7.29
N GLU A 53 -8.06 0.73 -7.63
CA GLU A 53 -7.52 -0.42 -8.34
C GLU A 53 -8.51 -0.86 -9.43
N SER A 54 -8.01 -1.44 -10.52
CA SER A 54 -8.90 -1.98 -11.56
C SER A 54 -9.79 -3.09 -10.99
N ASP A 55 -10.96 -3.28 -11.58
CA ASP A 55 -11.90 -4.33 -11.15
C ASP A 55 -11.26 -5.73 -11.08
N ALA A 56 -10.36 -6.06 -12.02
CA ALA A 56 -9.62 -7.32 -12.00
C ALA A 56 -8.74 -7.44 -10.74
N VAL A 57 -7.97 -6.41 -10.40
CA VAL A 57 -7.10 -6.39 -9.21
C VAL A 57 -7.92 -6.38 -7.92
N TRP A 58 -9.00 -5.59 -7.87
CA TRP A 58 -9.86 -5.50 -6.70
C TRP A 58 -10.59 -6.83 -6.40
N ASN A 59 -11.08 -7.52 -7.44
CA ASN A 59 -11.69 -8.83 -7.27
C ASN A 59 -10.66 -9.89 -6.85
N GLU A 60 -9.45 -9.86 -7.41
CA GLU A 60 -8.37 -10.75 -6.98
C GLU A 60 -8.01 -10.53 -5.51
N ARG A 61 -7.89 -9.26 -5.08
CA ARG A 61 -7.65 -8.90 -3.67
C ARG A 61 -8.72 -9.49 -2.74
N LYS A 62 -10.00 -9.43 -3.10
CA LYS A 62 -11.08 -10.02 -2.30
C LYS A 62 -10.93 -11.54 -2.20
N THR A 63 -10.57 -12.21 -3.30
CA THR A 63 -10.31 -13.66 -3.33
C THR A 63 -9.13 -14.05 -2.43
N VAL A 64 -8.02 -13.31 -2.52
CA VAL A 64 -6.82 -13.53 -1.68
C VAL A 64 -7.16 -13.33 -0.21
N TYR A 65 -7.84 -12.23 0.14
CA TYR A 65 -8.30 -11.96 1.51
C TYR A 65 -9.12 -13.13 2.06
N GLN A 66 -10.15 -13.57 1.34
CA GLN A 66 -11.02 -14.67 1.80
C GLN A 66 -10.27 -15.98 1.98
N THR A 67 -9.28 -16.24 1.11
CA THR A 67 -8.46 -17.46 1.20
C THR A 67 -7.53 -17.40 2.41
N GLN A 68 -6.83 -16.29 2.60
CA GLN A 68 -5.93 -16.09 3.74
C GLN A 68 -6.68 -16.03 5.07
N ASP A 69 -7.84 -15.39 5.12
CA ASP A 69 -8.71 -15.36 6.30
C ASP A 69 -9.11 -16.78 6.75
N LYS A 70 -9.51 -17.65 5.80
CA LYS A 70 -9.78 -19.06 6.09
C LYS A 70 -8.57 -19.80 6.65
N GLU A 71 -7.35 -19.49 6.19
CA GLU A 71 -6.13 -20.07 6.75
C GLU A 71 -5.83 -19.55 8.16
N ASN A 72 -6.02 -18.26 8.40
CA ASN A 72 -5.85 -17.61 9.71
C ASN A 72 -6.82 -18.15 10.77
N MET A 73 -8.00 -18.63 10.36
CA MET A 73 -8.98 -19.25 11.25
C MET A 73 -8.58 -20.68 11.68
N LYS A 74 -7.59 -21.30 11.04
CA LYS A 74 -7.11 -22.63 11.43
C LYS A 74 -6.15 -22.51 12.59
N LYS A 75 -6.49 -23.14 13.71
CA LYS A 75 -5.56 -23.30 14.84
C LYS A 75 -4.46 -24.28 14.46
N ARG A 76 -3.22 -23.79 14.34
CA ARG A 76 -2.04 -24.64 14.16
C ARG A 76 -1.29 -24.73 15.47
N ASN A 77 -0.84 -25.94 15.83
CA ASN A 77 0.04 -26.15 16.96
C ASN A 77 1.48 -26.25 16.44
N SER A 78 2.15 -25.10 16.35
CA SER A 78 3.54 -25.01 15.90
C SER A 78 4.34 -24.07 16.80
N ASN A 79 5.61 -24.40 17.00
CA ASN A 79 6.55 -23.51 17.70
C ASN A 79 7.07 -22.38 16.79
N ILE A 80 6.75 -22.41 15.49
CA ILE A 80 7.09 -21.33 14.55
C ILE A 80 6.03 -20.24 14.67
N PHE A 81 6.44 -19.04 15.09
CA PHE A 81 5.54 -17.91 15.36
C PHE A 81 4.54 -17.65 14.23
N PHE A 82 5.01 -17.55 12.98
CA PHE A 82 4.16 -17.24 11.82
C PHE A 82 3.15 -18.34 11.48
N LEU A 83 3.39 -19.59 11.91
CA LEU A 83 2.43 -20.67 11.68
C LEU A 83 1.28 -20.65 12.70
N SER A 84 1.51 -20.10 13.89
CA SER A 84 0.58 -20.13 15.02
C SER A 84 -0.07 -18.78 15.34
N ASN A 85 0.32 -17.71 14.64
CA ASN A 85 -0.24 -16.37 14.78
C ASN A 85 -0.95 -15.95 13.50
N TRP A 86 -1.82 -14.96 13.62
CA TRP A 86 -2.51 -14.36 12.49
C TRP A 86 -1.52 -13.68 11.54
N GLU A 87 -1.58 -14.04 10.26
CA GLU A 87 -0.85 -13.35 9.22
C GLU A 87 -1.70 -12.19 8.65
N PRO A 88 -1.10 -11.07 8.24
CA PRO A 88 -1.85 -10.02 7.58
C PRO A 88 -2.49 -10.53 6.28
N ASN A 89 -3.81 -10.40 6.16
CA ASN A 89 -4.57 -10.81 4.97
C ASN A 89 -5.03 -9.63 4.10
N PHE A 90 -4.64 -8.41 4.45
CA PHE A 90 -4.93 -7.18 3.72
C PHE A 90 -3.74 -6.22 3.77
N HIS A 91 -3.35 -5.68 2.62
CA HIS A 91 -2.19 -4.80 2.47
C HIS A 91 -2.48 -3.62 1.54
N CYS A 92 -1.72 -2.54 1.69
CA CYS A 92 -1.79 -1.35 0.85
C CYS A 92 -0.39 -0.96 0.38
N SER A 93 -0.31 -0.19 -0.70
CA SER A 93 0.96 0.29 -1.27
C SER A 93 1.76 1.17 -0.31
N HIS A 94 1.08 1.98 0.50
CA HIS A 94 1.69 2.87 1.46
C HIS A 94 1.28 2.50 2.89
N ALA A 95 2.00 1.56 3.48
CA ALA A 95 1.82 1.15 4.87
C ALA A 95 2.90 1.75 5.77
N ARG A 96 2.53 2.17 6.98
CA ARG A 96 3.48 2.64 7.99
C ARG A 96 3.18 2.04 9.35
N ARG A 97 4.23 1.59 10.04
CA ARG A 97 4.14 1.15 11.43
C ARG A 97 4.03 2.36 12.36
N ILE A 98 3.02 2.37 13.23
CA ILE A 98 2.77 3.40 14.24
C ILE A 98 2.74 2.77 15.63
N GLY A 99 3.40 3.39 16.60
CA GLY A 99 3.62 2.84 17.95
C GLY A 99 4.95 2.08 18.08
N GLN A 100 5.07 1.27 19.14
CA GLN A 100 6.27 0.45 19.38
C GLN A 100 6.38 -0.75 18.42
N MET A 101 7.58 -1.33 18.32
CA MET A 101 7.76 -2.63 17.68
C MET A 101 7.12 -3.74 18.55
N GLY A 102 6.72 -4.86 17.94
CA GLY A 102 6.06 -5.96 18.67
C GLY A 102 4.53 -5.90 18.58
N ASP A 103 3.82 -6.08 19.69
CA ASP A 103 2.34 -6.09 19.68
C ASP A 103 1.73 -4.68 19.76
N GLY A 104 2.34 -3.78 20.53
CA GLY A 104 1.82 -2.43 20.78
C GLY A 104 1.53 -1.61 19.53
N GLY A 105 2.51 -1.49 18.62
CA GLY A 105 2.32 -0.72 17.40
C GLY A 105 1.56 -1.48 16.32
N LYS A 106 0.83 -0.76 15.45
CA LYS A 106 0.04 -1.33 14.35
C LYS A 106 0.50 -0.80 12.99
N TRP A 107 0.27 -1.57 11.92
CA TRP A 107 0.46 -1.11 10.55
C TRP A 107 -0.78 -0.34 10.10
N VAL A 108 -0.60 0.88 9.61
CA VAL A 108 -1.70 1.73 9.13
C VAL A 108 -1.49 2.05 7.66
N CYS A 109 -2.56 1.90 6.89
CA CYS A 109 -2.59 2.24 5.48
C CYS A 109 -2.80 3.73 5.25
N ASP A 110 -2.00 4.27 4.33
CA ASP A 110 -2.07 5.62 3.77
C ASP A 110 -2.38 6.73 4.80
N LEU A 111 -1.55 6.80 5.84
CA LEU A 111 -1.64 7.85 6.85
C LEU A 111 -1.53 9.26 6.27
N TYR A 112 -0.83 9.42 5.15
CA TYR A 112 -0.69 10.71 4.50
C TYR A 112 -2.06 11.24 4.06
N ARG A 113 -2.85 10.39 3.41
CA ARG A 113 -4.22 10.73 3.03
C ARG A 113 -5.14 10.95 4.23
N LEU A 114 -5.05 10.09 5.25
CA LEU A 114 -5.87 10.23 6.46
C LEU A 114 -5.60 11.55 7.21
N LYS A 115 -4.34 11.99 7.24
CA LYS A 115 -3.94 13.25 7.87
C LYS A 115 -4.62 14.48 7.27
N ALA A 116 -5.02 14.43 6.00
CA ALA A 116 -5.72 15.52 5.35
C ALA A 116 -7.21 15.63 5.74
N ARG A 117 -7.78 14.62 6.42
CA ARG A 117 -9.18 14.68 6.88
C ARG A 117 -9.31 15.65 8.06
N PRO A 118 -10.11 16.73 7.98
CA PRO A 118 -10.16 17.77 9.00
C PRO A 118 -10.88 17.32 10.29
N ASN A 119 -11.94 16.52 10.17
CA ASN A 119 -12.65 15.92 11.29
C ASN A 119 -12.32 14.44 11.33
N CYS A 120 -11.38 14.04 12.19
CA CYS A 120 -10.99 12.66 12.33
C CYS A 120 -11.24 12.15 13.75
N LEU A 121 -11.85 10.98 13.79
CA LEU A 121 -12.18 10.24 15.00
C LEU A 121 -11.56 8.85 14.87
N ILE A 122 -10.77 8.46 15.86
CA ILE A 122 -10.07 7.19 15.88
C ILE A 122 -10.62 6.37 17.04
N TYR A 123 -11.14 5.20 16.73
CA TYR A 123 -11.48 4.18 17.71
C TYR A 123 -10.34 3.17 17.77
N SER A 124 -9.74 3.00 18.95
CA SER A 124 -8.68 2.02 19.21
C SER A 124 -9.19 1.01 20.22
N ALA A 125 -9.23 -0.28 19.88
CA ALA A 125 -9.76 -1.32 20.77
C ALA A 125 -8.66 -2.33 21.10
N GLY A 126 -8.60 -2.74 22.37
CA GLY A 126 -7.66 -3.76 22.85
C GLY A 126 -6.25 -3.25 23.07
N SER A 127 -6.09 -2.04 23.63
CA SER A 127 -4.78 -1.45 23.95
C SER A 127 -3.97 -2.29 24.95
N SER A 128 -4.62 -3.06 25.82
CA SER A 128 -4.01 -3.84 26.89
C SER A 128 -3.02 -3.03 27.76
N GLY A 129 -3.31 -1.73 27.95
CA GLY A 129 -2.47 -0.79 28.70
C GLY A 129 -1.26 -0.25 27.94
N ASP A 130 -1.00 -0.70 26.71
CA ASP A 130 0.00 -0.11 25.82
C ASP A 130 -0.67 0.94 24.92
N PHE A 131 -0.38 2.22 25.20
CA PHE A 131 -0.90 3.36 24.45
C PHE A 131 0.07 3.89 23.39
N SER A 132 1.12 3.13 23.04
CA SER A 132 2.15 3.62 22.12
C SER A 132 1.60 3.93 20.73
N PHE A 133 0.63 3.15 20.26
CA PHE A 133 -0.08 3.39 19.01
C PHE A 133 -0.78 4.75 19.05
N GLU A 134 -1.61 5.01 20.06
CA GLU A 134 -2.38 6.25 20.22
C GLU A 134 -1.47 7.46 20.37
N VAL A 135 -0.41 7.34 21.19
CA VAL A 135 0.57 8.41 21.37
C VAL A 135 1.22 8.76 20.03
N HIS A 136 1.61 7.77 19.23
CA HIS A 136 2.25 8.03 17.93
C HIS A 136 1.23 8.52 16.89
N MET A 137 -0.01 8.04 16.92
CA MET A 137 -1.10 8.55 16.08
C MET A 137 -1.37 10.02 16.38
N LYS A 138 -1.45 10.39 17.66
CA LYS A 138 -1.65 11.77 18.10
C LYS A 138 -0.49 12.69 17.68
N LYS A 139 0.75 12.18 17.62
CA LYS A 139 1.89 12.94 17.06
C LYS A 139 1.75 13.19 15.55
N VAL A 140 1.27 12.20 14.79
CA VAL A 140 1.15 12.29 13.32
C VAL A 140 -0.07 13.11 12.91
N MET A 141 -1.18 12.94 13.62
CA MET A 141 -2.48 13.58 13.37
C MET A 141 -3.00 14.22 14.67
N PRO A 142 -2.41 15.34 15.11
CA PRO A 142 -2.72 15.97 16.40
C PRO A 142 -4.15 16.46 16.52
N HIS A 143 -4.81 16.72 15.39
CA HIS A 143 -6.19 17.17 15.32
C HIS A 143 -7.21 16.05 15.56
N CYS A 144 -6.82 14.77 15.49
CA CYS A 144 -7.76 13.68 15.68
C CYS A 144 -8.16 13.49 17.15
N GLU A 145 -9.44 13.24 17.36
CA GLU A 145 -9.94 12.70 18.62
C GLU A 145 -9.72 11.19 18.64
N ILE A 146 -9.21 10.68 19.76
CA ILE A 146 -8.91 9.25 19.92
C ILE A 146 -9.71 8.74 21.11
N HIS A 147 -10.50 7.69 20.89
CA HIS A 147 -11.19 6.95 21.92
C HIS A 147 -10.58 5.55 21.99
N THR A 148 -10.06 5.20 23.16
CA THR A 148 -9.48 3.87 23.38
C THR A 148 -10.40 3.03 24.24
N PHE A 149 -10.56 1.77 23.87
CA PHE A 149 -11.45 0.82 24.50
C PHE A 149 -10.68 -0.41 24.94
N ASP A 150 -10.95 -0.89 26.14
CA ASP A 150 -10.41 -2.16 26.63
C ASP A 150 -11.35 -2.79 27.66
N GLN A 151 -11.23 -4.10 27.87
CA GLN A 151 -11.97 -4.81 28.92
C GLN A 151 -11.48 -4.41 30.32
N ASN A 152 -10.17 -4.27 30.44
CA ASN A 152 -9.53 -3.86 31.69
C ASN A 152 -9.48 -2.34 31.77
N ARG A 153 -9.42 -1.81 32.99
CA ARG A 153 -9.29 -0.37 33.20
C ARG A 153 -7.82 0.05 33.15
N TYR A 154 -7.50 0.97 32.24
CA TYR A 154 -6.18 1.56 32.12
C TYR A 154 -6.26 3.09 32.12
N ASN A 155 -5.11 3.74 32.33
CA ASN A 155 -4.99 5.19 32.30
C ASN A 155 -4.33 5.61 30.99
N CYS A 156 -5.13 6.11 30.05
CA CYS A 156 -4.58 6.75 28.86
C CYS A 156 -3.80 8.02 29.24
N PRO A 157 -2.65 8.32 28.60
CA PRO A 157 -1.93 9.54 28.87
C PRO A 157 -2.77 10.80 28.58
N ASN A 158 -2.56 11.84 29.40
CA ASN A 158 -3.27 13.11 29.28
C ASN A 158 -3.13 13.70 27.87
N ASN A 159 -4.23 14.23 27.32
CA ASN A 159 -4.32 14.84 25.98
C ASN A 159 -4.03 13.90 24.80
N ILE A 160 -3.94 12.58 25.03
CA ILE A 160 -3.74 11.60 23.96
C ILE A 160 -5.06 10.99 23.52
N CYS A 161 -5.81 10.40 24.46
CA CYS A 161 -7.07 9.73 24.16
C CYS A 161 -8.05 9.81 25.34
N VAL A 162 -9.33 9.60 25.03
CA VAL A 162 -10.38 9.35 26.02
C VAL A 162 -10.52 7.84 26.18
N PHE A 163 -10.33 7.34 27.40
CA PHE A 163 -10.39 5.90 27.67
C PHE A 163 -11.80 5.46 28.08
N HIS A 164 -12.23 4.32 27.56
CA HIS A 164 -13.51 3.69 27.81
C HIS A 164 -13.30 2.24 28.23
N GLN A 165 -13.83 1.85 29.39
CA GLN A 165 -13.85 0.45 29.78
C GLN A 165 -15.08 -0.24 29.14
N MET A 166 -14.85 -1.33 28.42
CA MET A 166 -15.91 -2.16 27.84
C MET A 166 -16.22 -3.33 28.77
N THR A 167 -17.46 -3.44 29.22
CA THR A 167 -17.98 -4.64 29.88
C THR A 167 -18.77 -5.45 28.86
N LEU A 168 -18.41 -6.74 28.73
CA LEU A 168 -19.17 -7.72 27.95
C LEU A 168 -20.41 -8.20 28.72
#